data_AF-A0A536TFV3-F1
#
_entry.id   AF-A0A536TFV3-F1
#
_cell.length_a   1.000
_cell.length_b   1.000
_cell.length_c   1.000
_cell.angle_alpha   90.00
_cell.angle_beta   90.00
_cell.angle_gamma   90.00
#
_symmetry.space_group_name_H-M   'P 1'
#
loop_
_entity.id
_entity.type
_entity.pdbx_description
1 polymer ?
#
loop_
_entity_poly.entity_id
_entity_poly.type
_entity_poly.pdbx_seq_one_letter_code
_entity_poly.pdbx_strand_id
1 'polypeptide(L)'
;THTRSLQVVLIRGGAFFAFASASWALFPLIVRRELGRGPEVYGLLLTCIGAGAVIGALLLPRIRARVSRDLLVSAASVLYAVAMFVLAGIREIFVLALAMVMTGVAWISILSALQVSAQTALPSWVRARGLSAFVMVFMAGMAIGAVAWGQVATRIGIPDALSLAGLGVAASILLVLKFKLGDREAPDLTPSMHWAPPVLAEEPEPDSGPVMVSIEYLVDPAKREAFVAAMQPLGEVRRRNGAVFWQLFHDTANPTRYFECFMDESWLEHLRQHERVSAADRAVQDHAKSFLLPGTTTRSSHWLADRPDSE
;
A
#
# COMPACT_ATOMS: atom_id res chain seq x y z
N THR A 1 9.91 4.48 -3.13
CA THR A 1 9.74 3.23 -2.34
C THR A 1 8.31 2.86 -1.87
N HIS A 2 7.50 3.75 -1.26
CA HIS A 2 6.13 3.43 -0.78
C HIS A 2 5.12 3.05 -1.87
N THR A 3 5.31 3.55 -3.08
CA THR A 3 4.54 3.18 -4.28
C THR A 3 4.64 1.68 -4.55
N ARG A 4 5.79 1.05 -4.33
CA ARG A 4 5.99 -0.37 -4.61
C ARG A 4 5.29 -1.27 -3.60
N SER A 5 5.32 -0.93 -2.31
CA SER A 5 4.59 -1.68 -1.27
C SER A 5 3.08 -1.55 -1.47
N LEU A 6 2.58 -0.35 -1.79
CA LEU A 6 1.16 -0.15 -2.11
C LEU A 6 0.76 -0.89 -3.40
N GLN A 7 1.59 -0.85 -4.45
CA GLN A 7 1.37 -1.61 -5.68
C GLN A 7 1.30 -3.12 -5.42
N VAL A 8 2.17 -3.67 -4.57
CA VAL A 8 2.11 -5.08 -4.18
C VAL A 8 0.78 -5.42 -3.50
N VAL A 9 0.32 -4.57 -2.58
CA VAL A 9 -0.99 -4.73 -1.92
C VAL A 9 -2.13 -4.67 -2.94
N LEU A 10 -2.08 -3.71 -3.88
CA LEU A 10 -3.09 -3.55 -4.92
C LEU A 10 -3.11 -4.71 -5.91
N ILE A 11 -1.95 -5.20 -6.35
CA ILE A 11 -1.84 -6.33 -7.29
C ILE A 11 -2.38 -7.61 -6.63
N ARG A 12 -1.94 -7.92 -5.41
CA ARG A 12 -2.37 -9.13 -4.70
C ARG A 12 -3.83 -9.07 -4.29
N GLY A 13 -4.26 -7.93 -3.74
CA GLY A 13 -5.66 -7.69 -3.41
C GLY A 13 -6.54 -7.75 -4.65
N GLY A 14 -6.18 -7.01 -5.70
CA GLY A 14 -6.92 -6.98 -6.95
C GLY A 14 -7.08 -8.37 -7.59
N ALA A 15 -6.00 -9.16 -7.67
CA ALA A 15 -6.06 -10.52 -8.17
C ALA A 15 -7.00 -11.40 -7.34
N PHE A 16 -6.84 -11.42 -6.01
CA PHE A 16 -7.71 -12.19 -5.12
C PHE A 16 -9.18 -11.79 -5.28
N PHE A 17 -9.48 -10.49 -5.21
CA PHE A 17 -10.85 -9.98 -5.24
C PHE A 17 -11.52 -10.15 -6.61
N ALA A 18 -10.78 -10.07 -7.71
CA ALA A 18 -11.31 -10.32 -9.05
C ALA A 18 -11.78 -11.79 -9.24
N PHE A 19 -11.15 -12.75 -8.56
CA PHE A 19 -11.61 -14.14 -8.55
C PHE A 19 -12.65 -14.40 -7.47
N ALA A 20 -12.45 -13.86 -6.27
CA ALA A 20 -13.37 -14.01 -5.15
C ALA A 20 -14.74 -13.37 -5.42
N SER A 21 -14.83 -12.34 -6.28
CA SER A 21 -16.11 -11.76 -6.69
C SER A 21 -17.06 -12.77 -7.35
N ALA A 22 -16.54 -13.86 -7.93
CA ALA A 22 -17.34 -14.90 -8.54
C ALA A 22 -18.29 -15.56 -7.52
N SER A 23 -17.83 -15.79 -6.29
CA SER A 23 -18.65 -16.40 -5.24
C SER A 23 -19.82 -15.47 -4.91
N TRP A 24 -19.57 -14.18 -4.65
CA TRP A 24 -20.61 -13.19 -4.35
C TRP A 24 -21.61 -13.01 -5.49
N ALA A 25 -21.12 -12.93 -6.73
CA ALA A 25 -21.97 -12.73 -7.91
C ALA A 25 -22.84 -13.94 -8.21
N LEU A 26 -22.29 -15.16 -8.07
CA LEU A 26 -22.97 -16.39 -8.46
C LEU A 26 -23.76 -17.03 -7.32
N PHE A 27 -23.45 -16.71 -6.06
CA PHE A 27 -24.06 -17.35 -4.89
C PHE A 27 -25.59 -17.33 -4.87
N PRO A 28 -26.30 -16.21 -5.16
CA PRO A 28 -27.75 -16.22 -5.27
C PRO A 28 -28.26 -17.15 -6.38
N LEU A 29 -27.52 -17.26 -7.49
CA LEU A 29 -27.88 -18.19 -8.57
C LEU A 29 -27.63 -19.65 -8.18
N ILE A 30 -26.59 -19.94 -7.40
CA ILE A 30 -26.31 -21.29 -6.88
C ILE A 30 -27.46 -21.74 -5.99
N VAL A 31 -27.88 -20.92 -5.02
CA VAL A 31 -28.99 -21.27 -4.12
C VAL A 31 -30.29 -21.50 -4.91
N ARG A 32 -30.58 -20.65 -5.89
CA ARG A 32 -31.83 -20.73 -6.65
C ARG A 32 -31.84 -21.83 -7.72
N ARG A 33 -30.78 -21.94 -8.54
CA ARG A 33 -30.75 -22.83 -9.72
C ARG A 33 -30.16 -24.20 -9.41
N GLU A 34 -29.10 -24.26 -8.60
CA GLU A 34 -28.36 -25.50 -8.34
C GLU A 34 -28.91 -26.27 -7.14
N LEU A 35 -29.31 -25.55 -6.08
CA LEU A 35 -29.92 -26.15 -4.89
C LEU A 35 -31.45 -26.25 -5.01
N GLY A 36 -32.06 -25.51 -5.93
CA GLY A 36 -33.52 -25.43 -6.06
C GLY A 36 -34.20 -24.87 -4.79
N ARG A 37 -33.48 -24.05 -4.01
CA ARG A 37 -33.95 -23.54 -2.72
C ARG A 37 -34.34 -22.06 -2.79
N GLY A 38 -35.21 -21.68 -1.85
CA GLY A 38 -35.71 -20.32 -1.72
C GLY A 38 -34.81 -19.38 -0.92
N PRO A 39 -35.29 -18.16 -0.65
CA PRO A 39 -34.54 -17.10 0.05
C PRO A 39 -34.20 -17.46 1.51
N GLU A 40 -34.92 -18.38 2.14
CA GLU A 40 -34.63 -18.85 3.50
C GLU A 40 -33.25 -19.50 3.60
N VAL A 41 -32.93 -20.42 2.69
CA VAL A 41 -31.62 -21.10 2.65
C VAL A 41 -30.52 -20.11 2.27
N TYR A 42 -30.82 -19.17 1.37
CA TYR A 42 -29.89 -18.09 1.03
C TYR A 42 -29.56 -17.24 2.27
N GLY A 43 -30.57 -16.82 3.03
CA GLY A 43 -30.40 -16.06 4.26
C GLY A 43 -29.60 -16.82 5.30
N LEU A 44 -29.92 -18.11 5.54
CA LEU A 44 -29.19 -18.97 6.47
C LEU A 44 -27.70 -19.07 6.11
N LEU A 45 -27.38 -19.38 4.85
CA LEU A 45 -26.01 -19.50 4.39
C LEU A 45 -25.27 -18.16 4.43
N LEU A 46 -25.95 -17.04 4.15
CA LEU A 46 -25.38 -15.70 4.31
C LEU A 46 -25.08 -15.39 5.79
N THR A 47 -25.94 -15.81 6.72
CA THR A 47 -25.66 -15.73 8.16
C THR A 47 -24.44 -16.56 8.55
N CYS A 48 -24.23 -17.73 7.95
CA CYS A 48 -23.01 -18.53 8.16
C CYS A 48 -21.74 -17.77 7.73
N ILE A 49 -21.77 -17.03 6.62
CA ILE A 49 -20.66 -16.14 6.22
C ILE A 49 -20.40 -15.10 7.30
N GLY A 50 -21.46 -14.45 7.81
CA GLY A 50 -21.36 -13.47 8.89
C GLY A 50 -20.76 -14.05 10.18
N ALA A 51 -21.22 -15.22 10.60
CA ALA A 51 -20.69 -15.93 11.75
C ALA A 51 -19.19 -16.26 11.59
N GLY A 52 -18.80 -16.74 10.40
CA GLY A 52 -17.39 -16.96 10.06
C GLY A 52 -16.55 -15.69 10.12
N ALA A 53 -17.08 -14.56 9.64
CA ALA A 53 -16.39 -13.28 9.72
C ALA A 53 -16.17 -12.82 11.17
N VAL A 54 -17.16 -13.00 12.06
CA VAL A 54 -17.02 -12.71 13.50
C VAL A 54 -15.97 -13.61 14.14
N ILE A 55 -16.01 -14.92 13.89
CA ILE A 55 -15.02 -15.87 14.38
C ILE A 55 -13.62 -15.48 13.90
N GLY A 56 -13.48 -15.19 12.61
CA GLY A 56 -12.24 -14.75 12.00
C GLY A 56 -11.69 -13.49 12.67
N ALA A 57 -12.53 -12.46 12.87
CA ALA A 57 -12.14 -11.21 13.51
C ALA A 57 -11.66 -11.41 14.96
N LEU A 58 -12.29 -12.30 15.73
CA LEU A 58 -11.90 -12.61 17.11
C LEU A 58 -10.60 -13.42 17.21
N LEU A 59 -10.33 -14.29 16.23
CA LEU A 59 -9.12 -15.12 16.18
C LEU A 59 -7.93 -14.38 15.58
N LEU A 60 -8.18 -13.40 14.72
CA LEU A 60 -7.17 -12.69 13.93
C LEU A 60 -6.03 -12.08 14.78
N PRO A 61 -6.26 -11.40 15.93
CA PRO A 61 -5.18 -10.86 16.74
C PRO A 61 -4.23 -11.93 17.28
N ARG A 62 -4.78 -13.09 17.71
CA ARG A 62 -3.98 -14.22 18.22
C ARG A 62 -3.17 -14.89 17.11
N ILE A 63 -3.76 -15.06 15.93
CA ILE A 63 -3.08 -15.66 14.78
C ILE A 63 -1.95 -14.75 14.30
N ARG A 64 -2.19 -13.43 14.18
CA ARG A 64 -1.18 -12.47 13.74
C ARG A 64 0.00 -12.32 14.70
N ALA A 65 -0.18 -12.65 15.99
CA ALA A 65 0.92 -12.68 16.94
C ALA A 65 1.91 -13.84 16.70
N ARG A 66 1.52 -14.86 15.92
CA ARG A 66 2.33 -16.07 15.67
C ARG A 66 2.65 -16.32 14.20
N VAL A 67 1.98 -15.64 13.28
CA VAL A 67 2.04 -15.92 11.84
C VAL A 67 2.26 -14.64 11.05
N SER A 68 3.14 -14.71 10.04
CA SER A 68 3.40 -13.61 9.11
C SER A 68 2.17 -13.20 8.31
N ARG A 69 2.14 -11.95 7.84
CA ARG A 69 1.04 -11.44 7.00
C ARG A 69 0.92 -12.23 5.69
N ASP A 70 2.07 -12.59 5.12
CA ASP A 70 2.14 -13.37 3.88
C ASP A 70 1.56 -14.79 4.05
N LEU A 71 1.89 -15.49 5.15
CA LEU A 71 1.34 -16.81 5.42
C LEU A 71 -0.15 -16.73 5.75
N LEU A 72 -0.58 -15.73 6.53
CA LEU A 72 -1.99 -15.51 6.84
C LEU A 72 -2.84 -15.34 5.58
N VAL A 73 -2.43 -14.45 4.68
CA VAL A 73 -3.15 -14.20 3.42
C VAL A 73 -3.15 -15.47 2.56
N SER A 74 -2.02 -16.17 2.45
CA SER A 74 -1.92 -17.39 1.65
C SER A 74 -2.82 -18.50 2.19
N ALA A 75 -2.78 -18.77 3.50
CA ALA A 75 -3.61 -19.79 4.15
C ALA A 75 -5.10 -19.45 4.04
N ALA A 76 -5.47 -18.17 4.22
CA ALA A 76 -6.84 -17.72 4.03
C ALA A 76 -7.28 -17.85 2.55
N SER A 77 -6.41 -17.58 1.58
CA SER A 77 -6.72 -17.77 0.15
C SER A 77 -6.93 -19.25 -0.19
N VAL A 78 -6.14 -20.16 0.37
CA VAL A 78 -6.37 -21.61 0.23
C VAL A 78 -7.74 -21.99 0.82
N LEU A 79 -8.03 -21.54 2.04
CA LEU A 79 -9.30 -21.80 2.71
C LEU A 79 -10.49 -21.30 1.88
N TYR A 80 -10.36 -20.11 1.29
CA TYR A 80 -11.37 -19.54 0.40
C TYR A 80 -11.55 -20.37 -0.88
N ALA A 81 -10.46 -20.80 -1.52
CA ALA A 81 -10.51 -21.63 -2.72
C ALA A 81 -11.19 -22.98 -2.45
N VAL A 82 -10.87 -23.63 -1.33
CA VAL A 82 -11.53 -24.87 -0.89
C VAL A 82 -13.04 -24.65 -0.71
N ALA A 83 -13.45 -23.56 -0.07
CA ALA A 83 -14.87 -23.22 0.06
C ALA A 83 -15.56 -22.99 -1.30
N MET A 84 -14.88 -22.40 -2.28
CA MET A 84 -15.40 -22.25 -3.65
C MET A 84 -15.57 -23.59 -4.36
N PHE A 85 -14.61 -24.52 -4.24
CA PHE A 85 -14.75 -25.87 -4.82
C PHE A 85 -15.89 -26.66 -4.18
N VAL A 86 -16.04 -26.55 -2.85
CA VAL A 86 -17.18 -27.15 -2.14
C VAL A 86 -18.50 -26.57 -2.64
N LEU A 87 -18.60 -25.25 -2.77
CA LEU A 87 -19.79 -24.59 -3.29
C LEU A 87 -20.08 -24.95 -4.76
N ALA A 88 -19.05 -25.26 -5.55
CA ALA A 88 -19.20 -25.68 -6.94
C ALA A 88 -19.78 -27.10 -7.06
N GLY A 89 -19.26 -28.06 -6.29
CA GLY A 89 -19.57 -29.49 -6.46
C GLY A 89 -20.57 -30.08 -5.47
N ILE A 90 -20.73 -29.50 -4.28
CA ILE A 90 -21.53 -30.09 -3.20
C ILE A 90 -22.89 -29.39 -3.08
N ARG A 91 -23.95 -30.16 -2.80
CA ARG A 91 -25.33 -29.69 -2.65
C ARG A 91 -25.96 -30.02 -1.29
N GLU A 92 -25.15 -30.56 -0.38
CA GLU A 92 -25.54 -30.84 1.00
C GLU A 92 -25.45 -29.54 1.84
N ILE A 93 -26.53 -29.19 2.55
CA ILE A 93 -26.69 -27.88 3.18
C ILE A 93 -25.74 -27.69 4.36
N PHE A 94 -25.49 -28.72 5.18
CA PHE A 94 -24.57 -28.61 6.32
C PHE A 94 -23.12 -28.38 5.85
N VAL A 95 -22.69 -29.07 4.79
CA VAL A 95 -21.37 -28.89 4.18
C VAL A 95 -21.25 -27.50 3.56
N LEU A 96 -22.30 -27.01 2.89
CA LEU A 96 -22.34 -25.65 2.35
C LEU A 96 -22.32 -24.60 3.46
N ALA A 97 -23.02 -24.81 4.57
CA ALA A 97 -23.00 -23.93 5.73
C ALA A 97 -21.59 -23.82 6.31
N LEU A 98 -20.90 -24.95 6.48
CA LEU A 98 -19.50 -24.97 6.91
C LEU A 98 -18.59 -24.26 5.90
N ALA A 99 -18.79 -24.47 4.60
CA ALA A 99 -18.06 -23.75 3.57
C ALA A 99 -18.29 -22.24 3.65
N MET A 100 -19.51 -21.80 3.94
CA MET A 100 -19.81 -20.38 4.10
C MET A 100 -19.14 -19.77 5.34
N VAL A 101 -19.06 -20.52 6.46
CA VAL A 101 -18.25 -20.11 7.62
C VAL A 101 -16.78 -19.96 7.21
N MET A 102 -16.22 -20.92 6.48
CA MET A 102 -14.84 -20.86 5.97
C MET A 102 -14.61 -19.64 5.07
N THR A 103 -15.55 -19.36 4.16
CA THR A 103 -15.55 -18.16 3.31
C THR A 103 -15.49 -16.89 4.14
N GLY A 104 -16.30 -16.78 5.21
CA GLY A 104 -16.32 -15.63 6.12
C GLY A 104 -15.00 -15.42 6.85
N VAL A 105 -14.43 -16.50 7.43
CA VAL A 105 -13.14 -16.47 8.14
C VAL A 105 -12.02 -16.05 7.18
N ALA A 106 -11.97 -16.64 5.99
CA ALA A 106 -10.96 -16.33 4.99
C ALA A 106 -11.08 -14.88 4.49
N TRP A 107 -12.30 -14.43 4.18
CA TRP A 107 -12.58 -13.09 3.67
C TRP A 107 -12.11 -12.01 4.64
N ILE A 108 -12.52 -12.10 5.92
CA ILE A 108 -12.14 -11.09 6.91
C ILE A 108 -10.63 -11.08 7.17
N SER A 109 -9.99 -12.26 7.17
CA SER A 109 -8.55 -12.39 7.36
C SER A 109 -7.75 -11.70 6.25
N ILE A 110 -8.14 -11.92 4.99
CA ILE A 110 -7.48 -11.31 3.83
C ILE A 110 -7.73 -9.80 3.80
N LEU A 111 -9.00 -9.39 3.95
CA LEU A 111 -9.37 -7.98 3.94
C LEU A 111 -8.63 -7.19 5.02
N SER A 112 -8.63 -7.68 6.26
CA SER A 112 -7.91 -7.03 7.36
C SER A 112 -6.40 -7.02 7.17
N ALA A 113 -5.81 -8.09 6.61
CA ALA A 113 -4.37 -8.13 6.33
C ALA A 113 -3.97 -7.09 5.26
N LEU A 114 -4.71 -7.04 4.15
CA LEU A 114 -4.47 -6.08 3.07
C LEU A 114 -4.72 -4.63 3.54
N GLN A 115 -5.78 -4.40 4.31
CA GLN A 115 -6.12 -3.07 4.83
C GLN A 115 -5.04 -2.54 5.78
N VAL A 116 -4.54 -3.37 6.70
CA VAL A 116 -3.41 -2.99 7.57
C VAL A 116 -2.13 -2.78 6.75
N SER A 117 -1.90 -3.59 5.72
CA SER A 117 -0.74 -3.39 4.83
C SER A 117 -0.83 -2.05 4.08
N ALA A 118 -2.01 -1.68 3.57
CA ALA A 118 -2.24 -0.39 2.93
C ALA A 118 -2.05 0.77 3.92
N GLN A 119 -2.59 0.66 5.14
CA GLN A 119 -2.47 1.69 6.18
C GLN A 119 -1.03 1.91 6.65
N THR A 120 -0.26 0.82 6.79
CA THR A 120 1.15 0.88 7.23
C THR A 120 2.10 1.31 6.11
N ALA A 121 1.71 1.13 4.85
CA ALA A 121 2.46 1.64 3.71
C ALA A 121 2.28 3.15 3.50
N LEU A 122 1.32 3.80 4.17
CA LEU A 122 0.96 5.20 3.97
C LEU A 122 1.31 6.08 5.18
N PRO A 123 2.00 7.22 4.97
CA PRO A 123 2.16 8.25 5.99
C PRO A 123 0.81 8.74 6.54
N SER A 124 0.78 9.17 7.81
CA SER A 124 -0.45 9.62 8.51
C SER A 124 -1.22 10.71 7.74
N TRP A 125 -0.51 11.68 7.17
CA TRP A 125 -1.08 12.85 6.48
C TRP A 125 -1.80 12.52 5.15
N VAL A 126 -1.49 11.40 4.50
CA VAL A 126 -2.16 10.91 3.27
C VAL A 126 -2.96 9.63 3.47
N ARG A 127 -2.95 9.05 4.68
CA ARG A 127 -3.53 7.74 4.96
C ARG A 127 -5.00 7.65 4.55
N ALA A 128 -5.79 8.68 4.85
CA ALA A 128 -7.21 8.72 4.49
C ALA A 128 -7.43 8.66 2.97
N ARG A 129 -6.73 9.53 2.21
CA ARG A 129 -6.84 9.59 0.74
C ARG A 129 -6.38 8.27 0.09
N GLY A 130 -5.25 7.72 0.54
CA GLY A 130 -4.75 6.46 0.02
C GLY A 130 -5.64 5.27 0.35
N LEU A 131 -6.27 5.24 1.53
CA LEU A 131 -7.22 4.19 1.90
C LEU A 131 -8.52 4.29 1.08
N SER A 132 -9.01 5.49 0.81
CA SER A 132 -10.17 5.70 -0.09
C SER A 132 -9.88 5.17 -1.49
N ALA A 133 -8.70 5.46 -2.05
CA ALA A 133 -8.29 4.92 -3.35
C ALA A 133 -8.21 3.38 -3.32
N PHE A 134 -7.69 2.79 -2.24
CA PHE A 134 -7.68 1.33 -2.06
C PHE A 134 -9.09 0.74 -2.08
N VAL A 135 -10.03 1.32 -1.31
CA VAL A 135 -11.43 0.85 -1.28
C VAL A 135 -12.11 1.02 -2.64
N MET A 136 -11.85 2.13 -3.34
CA MET A 136 -12.39 2.37 -4.67
C MET A 136 -11.93 1.30 -5.67
N VAL A 137 -10.62 1.00 -5.72
CA VAL A 137 -10.06 -0.06 -6.58
C VAL A 137 -10.64 -1.42 -6.22
N PHE A 138 -10.78 -1.70 -4.92
CA PHE A 138 -11.38 -2.93 -4.43
C PHE A 138 -12.84 -3.09 -4.91
N MET A 139 -13.68 -2.07 -4.74
CA MET A 139 -15.08 -2.10 -5.18
C MET A 139 -15.21 -2.17 -6.71
N ALA A 140 -14.36 -1.44 -7.44
CA ALA A 140 -14.31 -1.52 -8.89
C ALA A 140 -13.93 -2.92 -9.38
N GLY A 141 -12.92 -3.55 -8.76
CA GLY A 141 -12.51 -4.91 -9.05
C GLY A 141 -13.62 -5.93 -8.78
N MET A 142 -14.34 -5.79 -7.66
CA MET A 142 -15.51 -6.61 -7.34
C MET A 142 -16.62 -6.47 -8.37
N ALA A 143 -16.95 -5.25 -8.79
CA ALA A 143 -18.01 -4.98 -9.77
C ALA A 143 -17.66 -5.54 -11.16
N ILE A 144 -16.45 -5.24 -11.66
CA ILE A 144 -15.98 -5.74 -12.96
C ILE A 144 -15.89 -7.27 -12.94
N GLY A 145 -15.34 -7.84 -11.86
CA GLY A 145 -15.25 -9.28 -11.67
C GLY A 145 -16.62 -9.95 -11.63
N ALA A 146 -17.62 -9.36 -10.95
CA ALA A 146 -18.98 -9.89 -10.91
C ALA A 146 -19.62 -9.95 -12.30
N VAL A 147 -19.46 -8.91 -13.12
CA VAL A 147 -19.94 -8.90 -14.51
C VAL A 147 -19.22 -9.97 -15.34
N ALA A 148 -17.89 -10.05 -15.23
CA ALA A 148 -17.09 -11.02 -15.98
C ALA A 148 -17.49 -12.47 -15.62
N TRP A 149 -17.58 -12.80 -14.33
CA TRP A 149 -17.93 -14.15 -13.89
C TRP A 149 -19.39 -14.51 -14.17
N GLY A 150 -20.30 -13.53 -14.15
CA GLY A 150 -21.68 -13.74 -14.61
C GLY A 150 -21.75 -14.13 -16.09
N GLN A 151 -20.94 -13.48 -16.95
CA GLN A 151 -20.82 -13.84 -18.36
C GLN A 151 -20.20 -15.23 -18.55
N VAL A 152 -19.11 -15.54 -17.83
CA VAL A 152 -18.48 -16.87 -17.87
C VAL A 152 -19.48 -17.94 -17.46
N ALA A 153 -20.18 -17.76 -16.34
CA ALA A 153 -21.20 -18.70 -15.85
C ALA A 153 -22.36 -18.92 -16.81
N THR A 154 -22.66 -17.93 -17.67
CA THR A 154 -23.70 -18.08 -18.70
C THR A 154 -23.24 -18.98 -19.85
N ARG A 155 -21.92 -19.07 -20.10
CA ARG A 155 -21.35 -19.87 -21.21
C ARG A 155 -20.99 -21.29 -20.80
N ILE A 156 -20.39 -21.46 -19.61
CA ILE A 156 -19.87 -22.76 -19.15
C ILE A 156 -20.62 -23.32 -17.95
N GLY A 157 -21.65 -22.63 -17.46
CA GLY A 157 -22.39 -23.04 -16.25
C GLY A 157 -21.78 -22.48 -14.96
N ILE A 158 -22.61 -22.46 -13.92
CA ILE A 158 -22.26 -21.87 -12.62
C ILE A 158 -21.19 -22.70 -11.88
N PRO A 159 -21.29 -24.04 -11.79
CA PRO A 159 -20.28 -24.85 -11.09
C PRO A 159 -18.89 -24.72 -11.69
N ASP A 160 -18.79 -24.75 -13.02
CA ASP A 160 -17.50 -24.69 -13.73
C ASP A 160 -16.88 -23.30 -13.65
N ALA A 161 -17.70 -22.23 -13.77
CA ALA A 161 -17.24 -20.87 -13.56
C ALA A 161 -16.71 -20.65 -12.15
N LEU A 162 -17.40 -21.17 -11.13
CA LEU A 162 -16.96 -21.06 -9.74
C LEU A 162 -15.68 -21.88 -9.48
N SER A 163 -15.56 -23.06 -10.08
CA SER A 163 -14.35 -23.89 -10.00
C SER A 163 -13.16 -23.20 -10.66
N LEU A 164 -13.35 -22.59 -11.83
CA LEU A 164 -12.32 -21.82 -12.53
C LEU A 164 -11.89 -20.59 -11.72
N ALA A 165 -12.83 -19.89 -11.09
CA ALA A 165 -12.53 -18.78 -10.20
C ALA A 165 -11.78 -19.26 -8.94
N GLY A 166 -12.13 -20.42 -8.37
CA GLY A 166 -11.43 -21.05 -7.26
C GLY A 166 -9.97 -21.41 -7.61
N LEU A 167 -9.74 -21.94 -8.81
CA LEU A 167 -8.38 -22.14 -9.35
C LEU A 167 -7.63 -20.80 -9.48
N GLY A 168 -8.30 -19.73 -9.91
CA GLY A 168 -7.72 -18.39 -9.96
C GLY A 168 -7.31 -17.84 -8.59
N VAL A 169 -8.14 -18.03 -7.56
CA VAL A 169 -7.80 -17.72 -6.17
C VAL A 169 -6.58 -18.52 -5.72
N ALA A 170 -6.54 -19.82 -5.99
CA ALA A 170 -5.39 -20.66 -5.64
C ALA A 170 -4.11 -20.21 -6.39
N ALA A 171 -4.20 -19.91 -7.68
CA ALA A 171 -3.10 -19.41 -8.49
C ALA A 171 -2.61 -18.02 -8.03
N SER A 172 -3.49 -17.19 -7.46
CA SER A 172 -3.12 -15.88 -6.91
C SER A 172 -2.10 -16.00 -5.75
N ILE A 173 -2.03 -17.15 -5.09
CA ILE A 173 -1.03 -17.45 -4.05
C ILE A 173 0.38 -17.45 -4.66
N LEU A 174 0.55 -17.83 -5.93
CA LEU A 174 1.86 -17.78 -6.59
C LEU A 174 2.39 -16.34 -6.70
N LEU A 175 1.52 -15.33 -6.65
CA LEU A 175 1.94 -13.92 -6.57
C LEU A 175 2.69 -13.61 -5.27
N VAL A 176 2.52 -14.39 -4.19
CA VAL A 176 3.30 -14.26 -2.95
C VAL A 176 4.79 -14.50 -3.22
N LEU A 177 5.14 -15.40 -4.14
CA LEU A 177 6.53 -15.74 -4.47
C LEU A 177 7.27 -14.56 -5.09
N LYS A 178 6.57 -13.74 -5.89
CA LYS A 178 7.13 -12.55 -6.56
C LYS A 178 6.90 -11.24 -5.80
N PHE A 179 5.81 -11.15 -5.05
CA PHE A 179 5.30 -9.92 -4.43
C PHE A 179 4.98 -10.16 -2.94
N LYS A 180 6.02 -10.23 -2.11
CA LYS A 180 5.88 -10.38 -0.66
C LYS A 180 5.27 -9.11 -0.06
N LEU A 181 4.24 -9.24 0.78
CA LEU A 181 3.72 -8.12 1.57
C LEU A 181 4.76 -7.65 2.59
N GLY A 182 5.73 -8.51 2.91
CA GLY A 182 6.91 -8.20 3.70
C GLY A 182 6.63 -8.24 5.20
N ASP A 183 7.48 -8.97 5.93
CA ASP A 183 7.61 -8.89 7.39
C ASP A 183 8.74 -7.93 7.81
N ARG A 184 9.39 -7.25 6.85
CA ARG A 184 10.35 -6.19 7.19
C ARG A 184 9.61 -5.16 8.02
N GLU A 185 10.15 -4.83 9.20
CA GLU A 185 9.67 -3.73 10.04
C GLU A 185 9.20 -2.61 9.13
N ALA A 186 7.90 -2.30 9.20
CA ALA A 186 7.35 -1.23 8.39
C ALA A 186 8.26 -0.01 8.63
N PRO A 187 8.69 0.71 7.56
CA PRO A 187 9.57 1.85 7.73
C PRO A 187 9.00 2.74 8.83
N ASP A 188 9.82 3.16 9.79
CA ASP A 188 9.33 4.02 10.85
C ASP A 188 8.90 5.37 10.26
N LEU A 189 7.58 5.53 10.12
CA LEU A 189 6.94 6.71 9.55
C LEU A 189 6.64 7.79 10.60
N THR A 190 7.15 7.64 11.82
CA THR A 190 7.03 8.70 12.83
C THR A 190 7.79 9.95 12.39
N PRO A 191 7.21 11.16 12.58
CA PRO A 191 7.90 12.41 12.34
C PRO A 191 9.22 12.45 13.12
N SER A 192 10.32 12.58 12.40
CA SER A 192 11.67 12.54 12.97
C SER A 192 12.09 13.88 13.57
N MET A 193 11.49 15.00 13.12
CA MET A 193 11.79 16.38 13.56
C MET A 193 13.29 16.70 13.65
N HIS A 194 14.11 16.03 12.82
CA HIS A 194 15.57 16.05 12.95
C HIS A 194 16.24 17.20 12.20
N TRP A 195 15.47 17.93 11.38
CA TRP A 195 15.96 19.14 10.72
C TRP A 195 15.94 20.29 11.71
N ALA A 196 17.01 21.09 11.69
CA ALA A 196 17.00 22.35 12.41
C ALA A 196 15.90 23.24 11.80
N PRO A 197 15.17 24.00 12.63
CA PRO A 197 14.20 24.97 12.12
C PRO A 197 14.92 25.96 11.18
N PRO A 198 14.26 26.41 10.10
CA PRO A 198 14.86 27.39 9.21
C PRO A 198 15.21 28.67 9.99
N VAL A 199 16.38 29.23 9.70
CA VAL A 199 16.79 30.52 10.28
C VAL A 199 16.07 31.62 9.50
N LEU A 200 15.19 32.34 10.18
CA LEU A 200 14.35 33.39 9.60
C LEU A 200 14.76 34.74 10.18
N ALA A 201 14.92 35.73 9.30
CA ALA A 201 15.00 37.13 9.72
C ALA A 201 13.58 37.69 9.96
N GLU A 202 12.63 37.29 9.12
CA GLU A 202 11.21 37.64 9.17
C GLU A 202 10.39 36.38 8.87
N GLU A 203 9.19 36.26 9.45
CA GLU A 203 8.30 35.12 9.21
C GLU A 203 7.52 35.35 7.90
N PRO A 204 7.75 34.55 6.84
CA PRO A 204 7.07 34.73 5.57
C PRO A 204 5.57 34.41 5.67
N GLU A 205 4.76 35.02 4.80
CA GLU A 205 3.36 34.63 4.69
C GLU A 205 3.24 33.15 4.24
N PRO A 206 2.24 32.40 4.76
CA PRO A 206 2.13 30.96 4.52
C PRO A 206 2.10 30.56 3.04
N ASP A 207 1.46 31.36 2.19
CA ASP A 207 1.28 31.06 0.77
C ASP A 207 2.37 31.67 -0.13
N SER A 208 3.34 32.40 0.44
CA SER A 208 4.47 32.93 -0.33
C SER A 208 5.36 31.79 -0.85
N GLY A 209 5.81 31.91 -2.09
CA GLY A 209 6.67 30.89 -2.69
C GLY A 209 6.80 31.02 -4.21
N PRO A 210 7.56 30.12 -4.85
CA PRO A 210 8.13 28.89 -4.29
C PRO A 210 9.33 29.08 -3.34
N VAL A 211 9.58 28.07 -2.50
CA VAL A 211 10.73 28.03 -1.57
C VAL A 211 11.78 27.09 -2.12
N MET A 212 12.98 27.59 -2.40
CA MET A 212 14.13 26.79 -2.80
C MET A 212 15.01 26.48 -1.58
N VAL A 213 15.25 25.20 -1.34
CA VAL A 213 16.19 24.73 -0.33
C VAL A 213 17.45 24.24 -1.03
N SER A 214 18.58 24.73 -0.54
CA SER A 214 19.90 24.36 -1.01
C SER A 214 20.69 23.69 0.11
N ILE A 215 21.29 22.54 -0.17
CA ILE A 215 22.13 21.82 0.79
C ILE A 215 23.49 21.54 0.16
N GLU A 216 24.54 22.02 0.81
CA GLU A 216 25.92 21.76 0.41
C GLU A 216 26.51 20.55 1.14
N TYR A 217 27.19 19.71 0.36
CA TYR A 217 27.86 18.50 0.81
C TYR A 217 29.34 18.53 0.41
N LEU A 218 30.20 18.19 1.37
CA LEU A 218 31.63 17.96 1.13
C LEU A 218 31.89 16.46 1.12
N VAL A 219 32.01 15.90 -0.07
CA VAL A 219 32.04 14.45 -0.34
C VAL A 219 33.50 14.00 -0.52
N ASP A 220 33.81 12.83 0.04
CA ASP A 220 35.08 12.14 -0.23
C ASP A 220 35.16 11.77 -1.73
N PRO A 221 36.14 12.27 -2.51
CA PRO A 221 36.25 11.98 -3.94
C PRO A 221 36.26 10.49 -4.26
N ALA A 222 36.80 9.65 -3.37
CA ALA A 222 36.83 8.20 -3.55
C ALA A 222 35.44 7.55 -3.44
N LYS A 223 34.47 8.24 -2.82
CA LYS A 223 33.10 7.75 -2.57
C LYS A 223 32.05 8.44 -3.44
N ARG A 224 32.47 9.22 -4.44
CA ARG A 224 31.60 10.00 -5.34
C ARG A 224 30.43 9.19 -5.90
N GLU A 225 30.72 8.05 -6.53
CA GLU A 225 29.69 7.24 -7.20
C GLU A 225 28.67 6.69 -6.19
N ALA A 226 29.15 6.23 -5.03
CA ALA A 226 28.30 5.74 -3.95
C ALA A 226 27.42 6.86 -3.37
N PHE A 227 27.96 8.07 -3.21
CA PHE A 227 27.19 9.24 -2.77
C PHE A 227 26.09 9.60 -3.78
N VAL A 228 26.43 9.72 -5.07
CA VAL A 228 25.44 10.04 -6.11
C VAL A 228 24.33 8.99 -6.16
N ALA A 229 24.68 7.71 -6.03
CA ALA A 229 23.70 6.62 -5.95
C ALA A 229 22.82 6.74 -4.69
N ALA A 230 23.39 7.08 -3.54
CA ALA A 230 22.65 7.27 -2.28
C ALA A 230 21.73 8.51 -2.28
N MET A 231 22.07 9.54 -3.07
CA MET A 231 21.24 10.73 -3.21
C MET A 231 19.98 10.50 -4.05
N GLN A 232 19.95 9.49 -4.95
CA GLN A 232 18.75 9.20 -5.76
C GLN A 232 17.53 8.81 -4.89
N PRO A 233 17.64 7.86 -3.94
CA PRO A 233 16.60 7.61 -2.95
C PRO A 233 16.23 8.84 -2.12
N LEU A 234 17.19 9.69 -1.76
CA LEU A 234 16.90 10.91 -1.00
C LEU A 234 16.05 11.90 -1.83
N GLY A 235 16.32 12.02 -3.13
CA GLY A 235 15.49 12.80 -4.04
C GLY A 235 14.07 12.27 -4.20
N GLU A 236 13.87 10.94 -4.19
CA GLU A 236 12.53 10.36 -4.10
C GLU A 236 11.81 10.76 -2.80
N VAL A 237 12.53 10.76 -1.68
CA VAL A 237 11.99 11.16 -0.37
C VAL A 237 11.56 12.64 -0.38
N ARG A 238 12.39 13.55 -0.92
CA ARG A 238 12.06 14.98 -1.05
C ARG A 238 10.76 15.19 -1.81
N ARG A 239 10.66 14.59 -3.02
CA ARG A 239 9.45 14.68 -3.85
C ARG A 239 8.22 14.07 -3.18
N ARG A 240 8.39 12.91 -2.53
CA ARG A 240 7.30 12.24 -1.81
C ARG A 240 6.76 13.09 -0.66
N ASN A 241 7.59 13.92 -0.03
CA ASN A 241 7.20 14.76 1.09
C ASN A 241 6.69 16.15 0.67
N GLY A 242 6.63 16.46 -0.63
CA GLY A 242 6.00 17.69 -1.16
C GLY A 242 6.85 18.47 -2.17
N ALA A 243 8.13 18.14 -2.35
CA ALA A 243 8.98 18.90 -3.26
C ALA A 243 8.55 18.72 -4.73
N VAL A 244 8.35 19.82 -5.44
CA VAL A 244 7.98 19.84 -6.87
C VAL A 244 9.19 19.71 -7.79
N PHE A 245 10.38 20.06 -7.28
CA PHE A 245 11.65 19.94 -7.99
C PHE A 245 12.70 19.32 -7.06
N TRP A 246 13.61 18.53 -7.63
CA TRP A 246 14.80 18.04 -6.94
C TRP A 246 15.91 17.75 -7.95
N GLN A 247 17.12 18.20 -7.65
CA GLN A 247 18.31 17.90 -8.45
C GLN A 247 19.58 17.94 -7.59
N LEU A 248 20.53 17.08 -7.94
CA LEU A 248 21.89 17.09 -7.41
C LEU A 248 22.86 17.63 -8.47
N PHE A 249 23.71 18.56 -8.06
CA PHE A 249 24.77 19.16 -8.87
C PHE A 249 26.14 18.88 -8.24
N HIS A 250 27.17 18.88 -9.08
CA HIS A 250 28.56 18.86 -8.63
C HIS A 250 29.22 20.17 -9.05
N ASP A 251 30.11 20.67 -8.20
CA ASP A 251 30.90 21.86 -8.53
C ASP A 251 31.98 21.50 -9.55
N THR A 252 32.05 22.27 -10.63
CA THR A 252 33.03 22.06 -11.71
C THR A 252 34.42 22.55 -11.32
N ALA A 253 34.51 23.51 -10.38
CA ALA A 253 35.76 24.04 -9.86
C ALA A 253 36.29 23.24 -8.66
N ASN A 254 35.40 22.54 -7.93
CA ASN A 254 35.78 21.74 -6.77
C ASN A 254 35.14 20.33 -6.77
N PRO A 255 35.90 19.26 -7.06
CA PRO A 255 35.35 17.91 -7.18
C PRO A 255 34.82 17.32 -5.86
N THR A 256 35.15 17.91 -4.71
CA THR A 256 34.62 17.47 -3.40
C THR A 256 33.24 18.08 -3.10
N ARG A 257 32.81 19.13 -3.81
CA ARG A 257 31.61 19.89 -3.46
C ARG A 257 30.41 19.47 -4.30
N TYR A 258 29.35 19.08 -3.60
CA TYR A 258 28.05 18.75 -4.18
C TYR A 258 26.98 19.67 -3.62
N PHE A 259 25.99 19.95 -4.46
CA PHE A 259 24.90 20.86 -4.17
C PHE A 259 23.56 20.18 -4.49
N GLU A 260 22.76 19.91 -3.47
CA GLU A 260 21.38 19.49 -3.63
C GLU A 260 20.48 20.73 -3.65
N CYS A 261 19.56 20.77 -4.60
CA CYS A 261 18.52 21.78 -4.69
C CYS A 261 17.16 21.10 -4.79
N PHE A 262 16.22 21.52 -3.96
CA PHE A 262 14.82 21.14 -4.09
C PHE A 262 13.90 22.32 -3.82
N MET A 263 12.68 22.24 -4.32
CA MET A 263 11.73 23.34 -4.26
C MET A 263 10.38 22.87 -3.74
N ASP A 264 9.81 23.63 -2.81
CA ASP A 264 8.46 23.45 -2.28
C ASP A 264 7.55 24.57 -2.83
N GLU A 265 6.25 24.30 -2.97
CA GLU A 265 5.30 25.24 -3.62
C GLU A 265 5.11 26.55 -2.84
N SER A 266 5.12 26.46 -1.51
CA SER A 266 4.93 27.61 -0.62
C SER A 266 5.67 27.43 0.70
N TRP A 267 5.77 28.52 1.47
CA TRP A 267 6.35 28.53 2.81
C TRP A 267 5.65 27.54 3.75
N LEU A 268 4.32 27.51 3.72
CA LEU A 268 3.53 26.56 4.51
C LEU A 268 3.83 25.11 4.13
N GLU A 269 3.99 24.83 2.84
CA GLU A 269 4.29 23.49 2.36
C GLU A 269 5.72 23.05 2.75
N HIS A 270 6.67 23.99 2.74
CA HIS A 270 8.02 23.79 3.25
C HIS A 270 8.05 23.47 4.76
N LEU A 271 7.28 24.19 5.58
CA LEU A 271 7.13 23.89 7.01
C LEU A 271 6.46 22.52 7.23
N ARG A 272 5.41 22.21 6.47
CA ARG A 272 4.77 20.88 6.52
C ARG A 272 5.72 19.78 6.09
N GLN A 273 6.65 20.05 5.18
CA GLN A 273 7.65 19.07 4.80
C GLN A 273 8.49 18.63 6.01
N HIS A 274 8.87 19.56 6.90
CA HIS A 274 9.60 19.25 8.15
C HIS A 274 8.81 18.28 9.06
N GLU A 275 7.49 18.48 9.15
CA GLU A 275 6.60 17.61 9.92
C GLU A 275 6.39 16.22 9.26
N ARG A 276 6.57 16.12 7.94
CA ARG A 276 6.37 14.88 7.18
C ARG A 276 7.61 13.99 7.12
N VAL A 277 8.80 14.51 7.43
CA VAL A 277 10.05 13.74 7.37
C VAL A 277 10.04 12.64 8.42
N SER A 278 10.09 11.39 7.96
CA SER A 278 10.02 10.23 8.84
C SER A 278 11.39 9.79 9.39
N ALA A 279 11.40 8.96 10.43
CA ALA A 279 12.63 8.31 10.91
C ALA A 279 13.28 7.41 9.83
N ALA A 280 12.47 6.77 8.98
CA ALA A 280 12.96 6.05 7.80
C ALA A 280 13.67 6.98 6.79
N ASP A 281 13.16 8.20 6.61
CA ASP A 281 13.81 9.20 5.74
C ASP A 281 15.14 9.67 6.32
N ARG A 282 15.20 9.83 7.65
CA ARG A 282 16.45 10.14 8.36
C ARG A 282 17.52 9.09 8.08
N ALA A 283 17.19 7.80 8.11
CA ALA A 283 18.15 6.75 7.79
C ALA A 283 18.70 6.85 6.36
N VAL A 284 17.88 7.22 5.38
CA VAL A 284 18.32 7.47 4.00
C VAL A 284 19.27 8.67 3.94
N GLN A 285 18.95 9.76 4.66
CA GLN A 285 19.80 10.94 4.75
C GLN A 285 21.12 10.66 5.46
N ASP A 286 21.11 9.89 6.56
CA ASP A 286 22.31 9.51 7.31
C ASP A 286 23.22 8.59 6.49
N HIS A 287 22.64 7.70 5.67
CA HIS A 287 23.42 6.92 4.71
C HIS A 287 24.13 7.81 3.69
N ALA A 288 23.45 8.79 3.10
CA ALA A 288 24.08 9.76 2.20
C ALA A 288 25.20 10.56 2.91
N LYS A 289 24.96 10.96 4.18
CA LYS A 289 25.97 11.64 5.01
C LYS A 289 27.19 10.80 5.34
N SER A 290 27.10 9.46 5.30
CA SER A 290 28.24 8.57 5.59
C SER A 290 29.38 8.64 4.54
N PHE A 291 29.10 9.23 3.37
CA PHE A 291 30.07 9.43 2.30
C PHE A 291 30.77 10.82 2.35
N LEU A 292 30.43 11.65 3.34
CA LEU A 292 31.04 12.97 3.51
C LEU A 292 32.44 12.87 4.12
N LEU A 293 33.24 13.93 3.90
CA LEU A 293 34.55 14.06 4.53
C LEU A 293 34.41 14.10 6.07
N PRO A 294 35.32 13.43 6.82
CA PRO A 294 35.27 13.42 8.27
C PRO A 294 35.25 14.83 8.88
N GLY A 295 34.38 15.06 9.87
CA GLY A 295 34.29 16.34 10.57
C GLY A 295 33.58 17.46 9.81
N THR A 296 33.04 17.20 8.61
CA THR A 296 32.25 18.18 7.85
C THR A 296 30.77 18.14 8.24
N THR A 297 30.11 19.30 8.18
CA THR A 297 28.67 19.43 8.37
C THR A 297 28.03 19.93 7.08
N THR A 298 26.78 19.53 6.84
CA THR A 298 25.99 20.01 5.71
C THR A 298 25.51 21.43 5.97
N ARG A 299 25.63 22.33 5.00
CA ARG A 299 25.10 23.70 5.10
C ARG A 299 23.79 23.79 4.33
N SER A 300 22.70 24.12 5.02
CA SER A 300 21.39 24.34 4.41
C SER A 300 21.05 25.84 4.35
N SER A 301 20.59 26.31 3.20
CA SER A 301 20.05 27.66 3.02
C SER A 301 18.67 27.59 2.37
N HIS A 302 17.77 28.48 2.82
CA HIS A 302 16.39 28.59 2.34
C HIS A 302 16.24 29.92 1.59
N TRP A 303 15.67 29.87 0.40
CA TRP A 303 15.50 31.01 -0.48
C TRP A 303 14.04 31.09 -0.88
N LEU A 304 13.41 32.23 -0.61
CA LEU A 304 12.03 32.48 -1.00
C LEU A 304 12.01 33.23 -2.32
N ALA A 305 11.20 32.79 -3.28
CA ALA A 305 11.08 33.47 -4.55
C ALA A 305 10.16 34.69 -4.40
N ASP A 306 10.71 35.88 -4.61
CA ASP A 306 9.91 37.08 -4.77
C ASP A 306 9.39 37.17 -6.21
N ARG A 307 8.08 37.38 -6.36
CA ARG A 307 7.47 37.77 -7.62
C ARG A 307 6.92 39.18 -7.46
N PRO A 308 7.09 40.07 -8.46
CA PRO A 308 6.35 41.31 -8.48
C PRO A 308 4.85 40.95 -8.50
N ASP A 309 4.04 41.67 -7.70
CA ASP A 309 2.59 41.56 -7.76
C ASP A 309 2.18 41.70 -9.22
N SER A 310 1.54 40.67 -9.76
CA SER A 310 0.97 40.75 -11.10
C SER A 310 -0.16 41.78 -11.07
N GLU A 311 0.07 42.96 -11.66
CA GLU A 311 -1.00 43.90 -12.05
C GLU A 311 -2.05 43.24 -12.97
#